data_AF-A0A090WT42-F1
#
_entry.id   AF-A0A090WT42-F1
#
_cell.length_a   1.000
_cell.length_b   1.000
_cell.length_c   1.000
_cell.angle_alpha   90.00
_cell.angle_beta   90.00
_cell.angle_gamma   90.00
#
_symmetry.space_group_name_H-M   'P 1'
#
loop_
_entity.id
_entity.type
_entity.pdbx_description
1 polymer ?
#
loop_
_entity_poly.entity_id
_entity_poly.type
_entity_poly.pdbx_seq_one_letter_code
_entity_poly.pdbx_strand_id
1 'polypeptide(L)'
;MADNDTLYGDALEDGELVKKLKGPLNSKVELKVYRKGEPELLTFKIKRSKIPIKSVDAAYMLTEKLGYIKINKFAESTYREFKQGLNKLIAQGATQIALDLRDNLAGG
;
A
#
# COMPACT_ATOMS: atom_id res chain seq x y z
N MET A 1 -6.40 20.70 -5.25
CA MET A 1 -5.03 21.04 -5.71
C MET A 1 -4.02 20.46 -4.71
N ALA A 2 -2.81 20.14 -5.16
CA ALA A 2 -1.65 19.90 -4.31
C ALA A 2 -0.60 20.95 -4.64
N ASP A 3 -0.25 21.78 -3.66
CA ASP A 3 0.62 22.93 -3.88
C ASP A 3 0.05 23.78 -5.05
N ASN A 4 0.78 23.87 -6.18
CA ASN A 4 0.34 24.57 -7.39
C ASN A 4 -0.31 23.66 -8.44
N ASP A 5 -0.32 22.34 -8.22
CA ASP A 5 -0.81 21.37 -9.18
C ASP A 5 -2.31 21.11 -9.05
N THR A 6 -3.00 21.15 -10.19
CA THR A 6 -4.41 20.76 -10.29
C THR A 6 -4.55 19.24 -10.29
N LEU A 7 -5.49 18.75 -9.47
CA LEU A 7 -5.76 17.34 -9.20
C LEU A 7 -7.16 16.89 -9.67
N TYR A 8 -7.82 17.68 -10.51
CA TYR A 8 -9.14 17.38 -11.09
C TYR A 8 -9.20 17.85 -12.56
N GLY A 9 -10.17 17.36 -13.32
CA GLY A 9 -10.40 17.73 -14.72
C GLY A 9 -10.11 16.60 -15.71
N ASP A 10 -10.70 16.70 -16.90
CA ASP A 10 -10.76 15.61 -17.89
C ASP A 10 -9.42 15.25 -18.54
N ALA A 11 -8.41 16.11 -18.39
CA ALA A 11 -7.07 15.93 -18.95
C ALA A 11 -6.11 15.14 -18.03
N LEU A 12 -6.57 14.62 -16.90
CA LEU A 12 -5.72 13.83 -16.00
C LEU A 12 -5.62 12.39 -16.47
N GLU A 13 -4.43 12.00 -16.92
CA GLU A 13 -4.13 10.60 -17.24
C GLU A 13 -3.89 9.76 -15.97
N ASP A 14 -4.09 8.45 -16.09
CA ASP A 14 -3.85 7.50 -15.02
C ASP A 14 -2.40 7.60 -14.50
N GLY A 15 -2.28 7.78 -13.18
CA GLY A 15 -0.99 7.90 -12.49
C GLY A 15 -0.39 9.32 -12.42
N GLU A 16 -0.90 10.30 -13.17
CA GLU A 16 -0.49 11.71 -13.01
C GLU A 16 -0.79 12.25 -11.61
N LEU A 17 -1.95 11.89 -11.07
CA LEU A 17 -2.36 12.28 -9.73
C LEU A 17 -1.33 11.84 -8.67
N VAL A 18 -0.82 10.61 -8.82
CA VAL A 18 0.20 10.06 -7.91
C VAL A 18 1.52 10.81 -8.05
N LYS A 19 1.91 11.21 -9.28
CA LYS A 19 3.13 12.01 -9.50
C LYS A 19 3.04 13.37 -8.80
N LYS A 20 1.91 14.07 -8.93
CA LYS A 20 1.65 15.38 -8.31
C LYS A 20 1.63 15.33 -6.77
N LEU A 21 1.20 14.20 -6.19
CA LEU A 21 1.17 14.01 -4.74
C LEU A 21 2.52 13.54 -4.16
N LYS A 22 3.33 12.83 -4.96
CA LYS A 22 4.67 12.40 -4.55
C LYS A 22 5.62 13.59 -4.40
N GLY A 23 6.66 13.40 -3.60
CA GLY A 23 7.67 14.40 -3.32
C GLY A 23 8.66 13.87 -2.28
N PRO A 24 9.68 14.67 -1.90
CA PRO A 24 10.73 14.23 -1.00
C PRO A 24 10.17 13.68 0.33
N LEU A 25 10.76 12.60 0.85
CA LEU A 25 10.37 12.03 2.15
C LEU A 25 10.45 13.10 3.24
N ASN A 26 9.47 13.13 4.14
CA ASN A 26 9.31 14.13 5.21
C ASN A 26 8.98 15.57 4.76
N SER A 27 8.94 15.87 3.46
CA SER A 27 8.43 17.17 2.98
C SER A 27 6.94 17.34 3.27
N LYS A 28 6.43 18.56 3.15
CA LYS A 28 5.01 18.87 3.32
C LYS A 28 4.37 19.12 1.95
N VAL A 29 3.11 18.73 1.82
CA VAL A 29 2.22 19.08 0.70
C VAL A 29 1.03 19.83 1.26
N GLU A 30 0.63 20.91 0.62
CA GLU A 30 -0.60 21.62 0.93
C GLU A 30 -1.72 21.17 -0.01
N LEU A 31 -2.80 20.59 0.54
CA LEU A 31 -3.96 20.15 -0.23
C LEU A 31 -5.10 21.13 -0.05
N LYS A 32 -5.65 21.62 -1.16
CA LYS A 32 -6.94 22.33 -1.20
C LYS A 32 -8.03 21.37 -1.65
N VAL A 33 -9.01 21.14 -0.78
CA VAL A 33 -10.07 20.15 -0.93
C VAL A 33 -11.43 20.85 -0.93
N TYR A 34 -12.22 20.58 -1.96
CA TYR A 34 -13.63 20.93 -1.99
C TYR A 34 -14.44 19.91 -1.20
N ARG A 35 -15.31 20.35 -0.29
CA ARG A 35 -16.20 19.50 0.50
C ARG A 35 -17.63 20.02 0.36
N LYS A 36 -18.55 19.18 -0.12
CA LYS A 36 -19.97 19.54 -0.23
C LYS A 36 -20.52 19.97 1.14
N GLY A 37 -21.14 21.15 1.20
CA GLY A 37 -21.65 21.75 2.43
C GLY A 37 -20.73 22.78 3.07
N GLU A 38 -19.45 22.82 2.67
CA GLU A 38 -18.54 23.90 3.03
C GLU A 38 -18.50 24.94 1.89
N PRO A 39 -18.70 26.23 2.17
CA PRO A 39 -18.67 27.27 1.16
C PRO A 39 -17.26 27.55 0.63
N GLU A 40 -16.23 27.27 1.42
CA GLU A 40 -14.82 27.54 1.10
C GLU A 40 -14.01 26.25 0.91
N LEU A 41 -12.87 26.37 0.21
CA LEU A 41 -11.91 25.28 0.08
C LEU A 41 -11.20 25.04 1.40
N LEU A 42 -11.15 23.77 1.83
CA LEU A 42 -10.41 23.36 3.01
C LEU A 42 -8.93 23.18 2.68
N THR A 43 -8.05 23.74 3.50
CA THR A 43 -6.59 23.64 3.33
C THR A 43 -5.99 22.67 4.36
N PHE A 44 -5.25 21.66 3.89
CA PHE A 44 -4.58 20.66 4.73
C PHE A 44 -3.09 20.62 4.46
N LYS A 45 -2.26 20.68 5.51
CA LYS A 45 -0.81 20.45 5.41
C LYS A 45 -0.47 19.02 5.81
N ILE A 46 -0.13 18.19 4.83
CA ILE A 46 0.16 16.77 5.04
C ILE A 46 1.67 16.55 4.93
N LYS A 47 2.23 15.75 5.84
CA LYS A 47 3.62 15.30 5.76
C LYS A 47 3.71 14.08 4.83
N ARG A 48 4.54 14.17 3.79
CA ARG A 48 4.84 13.03 2.90
C ARG A 48 5.61 11.98 3.68
N SER A 49 5.08 10.75 3.69
CA SER A 49 5.69 9.59 4.35
C SER A 49 5.85 8.46 3.34
N LYS A 50 6.57 7.40 3.73
CA LYS A 50 6.57 6.15 2.97
C LYS A 50 5.14 5.62 2.92
N ILE A 51 4.65 5.31 1.72
CA ILE A 51 3.41 4.55 1.56
C ILE A 51 3.75 3.10 1.94
N PRO A 52 3.19 2.55 3.03
CA PRO A 52 3.46 1.17 3.40
C PRO A 52 2.78 0.27 2.37
N ILE A 53 3.58 -0.31 1.49
CA ILE A 53 3.12 -1.31 0.55
C ILE A 53 3.22 -2.64 1.28
N LYS A 54 2.10 -3.16 1.79
CA LYS A 54 2.08 -4.55 2.28
C LYS A 54 2.25 -5.48 1.09
N SER A 55 3.18 -6.41 1.23
CA SER A 55 3.50 -7.44 0.26
C SER A 55 2.76 -8.74 0.55
N VAL A 56 2.44 -9.01 1.82
CA VAL A 56 1.69 -10.20 2.24
C VAL A 56 0.22 -9.83 2.46
N ASP A 57 -0.65 -10.36 1.61
CA ASP A 57 -2.10 -10.15 1.68
C ASP A 57 -2.77 -11.09 2.68
N ALA A 58 -2.24 -12.30 2.84
CA ALA A 58 -2.85 -13.32 3.68
C ALA A 58 -1.80 -14.24 4.31
N ALA A 59 -2.04 -14.63 5.56
CA ALA A 59 -1.31 -15.66 6.29
C ALA A 59 -2.26 -16.36 7.29
N TYR A 60 -2.73 -17.57 6.95
CA TYR A 60 -3.69 -18.34 7.77
C TYR A 60 -3.57 -19.86 7.54
N MET A 61 -4.14 -20.67 8.44
CA MET A 61 -4.21 -22.12 8.29
C MET A 61 -5.32 -22.50 7.31
N LEU A 62 -5.00 -23.22 6.23
CA LEU A 62 -5.98 -23.83 5.33
C LEU A 62 -6.55 -25.14 5.88
N THR A 63 -5.71 -25.90 6.57
CA THR A 63 -6.07 -27.14 7.28
C THR A 63 -5.31 -27.20 8.60
N GLU A 64 -5.49 -28.26 9.40
CA GLU A 64 -4.72 -28.47 10.63
C GLU A 64 -3.20 -28.50 10.42
N LYS A 65 -2.73 -28.86 9.21
CA LYS A 65 -1.31 -29.05 8.89
C LYS A 65 -0.78 -28.07 7.84
N LEU A 66 -1.65 -27.51 7.00
CA LEU A 66 -1.28 -26.65 5.88
C LEU A 66 -1.55 -25.18 6.21
N GLY A 67 -0.48 -24.40 6.31
CA GLY A 67 -0.53 -22.94 6.31
C GLY A 67 -0.53 -22.38 4.89
N TYR A 68 -1.14 -21.21 4.69
CA TYR A 68 -1.17 -20.49 3.42
C TYR A 68 -0.63 -19.08 3.60
N ILE A 69 0.23 -18.66 2.68
CA ILE A 69 0.74 -17.28 2.61
C ILE A 69 0.56 -16.78 1.17
N LYS A 70 -0.08 -15.63 0.99
CA LYS A 70 -0.19 -14.94 -0.31
C LYS A 70 0.70 -13.72 -0.36
N ILE A 71 1.59 -13.67 -1.37
CA ILE A 71 2.42 -12.51 -1.70
C ILE A 71 1.93 -11.92 -3.02
N ASN A 72 1.44 -10.68 -3.01
CA ASN A 72 0.95 -10.02 -4.23
C ASN A 72 1.98 -9.11 -4.91
N LYS A 73 3.11 -8.82 -4.24
CA LYS A 73 4.25 -8.09 -4.80
C LYS A 73 5.52 -8.28 -3.98
N PHE A 74 6.66 -8.12 -4.63
CA PHE A 74 7.95 -8.06 -3.96
C PHE A 74 8.37 -6.60 -3.73
N ALA A 75 8.35 -6.17 -2.47
CA ALA A 75 8.86 -4.89 -1.99
C ALA A 75 9.87 -5.06 -0.83
N GLU A 76 10.50 -3.98 -0.40
CA GLU A 76 11.46 -3.93 0.72
C GLU A 76 10.95 -4.63 2.00
N SER A 77 9.65 -4.53 2.29
CA SER A 77 9.04 -5.11 3.49
C SER A 77 8.70 -6.60 3.40
N THR A 78 8.76 -7.21 2.21
CA THR A 78 8.26 -8.57 1.95
C THR A 78 8.87 -9.62 2.85
N TYR A 79 10.21 -9.60 3.01
CA TYR A 79 10.91 -10.59 3.84
C TYR A 79 10.39 -10.56 5.29
N ARG A 80 10.25 -9.36 5.85
CA ARG A 80 9.79 -9.18 7.24
C ARG A 80 8.34 -9.65 7.39
N GLU A 81 7.46 -9.26 6.47
CA GLU A 81 6.05 -9.63 6.50
C GLU A 81 5.85 -11.14 6.31
N PHE A 82 6.58 -11.74 5.37
CA PHE A 82 6.57 -13.19 5.15
C PHE A 82 7.04 -13.94 6.39
N LYS A 83 8.16 -13.53 6.98
CA LYS A 83 8.71 -14.16 8.19
C LYS A 83 7.73 -14.08 9.38
N GLN A 84 7.05 -12.96 9.53
CA GLN A 84 6.01 -12.81 10.55
C GLN A 84 4.83 -13.75 10.31
N GLY A 85 4.33 -13.84 9.07
CA GLY A 85 3.26 -14.76 8.69
C GLY A 85 3.66 -16.22 8.90
N LEU A 86 4.86 -16.61 8.46
CA LEU A 86 5.40 -17.96 8.60
C LEU A 86 5.52 -18.36 10.08
N ASN A 87 6.12 -17.50 10.91
CA ASN A 87 6.28 -17.79 12.33
C ASN A 87 4.93 -17.97 13.04
N LYS A 88 3.92 -17.17 12.67
CA LYS A 88 2.56 -17.33 13.18
C LYS A 88 1.96 -18.68 12.79
N LEU A 89 2.15 -19.13 11.56
CA LEU A 89 1.63 -20.42 11.08
C LEU A 89 2.33 -21.60 11.76
N ILE A 90 3.66 -21.53 11.92
CA ILE A 90 4.42 -22.53 12.67
C ILE A 90 3.91 -22.62 14.11
N ALA A 91 3.68 -21.47 14.78
CA ALA A 91 3.13 -21.43 16.12
C ALA A 91 1.70 -22.00 16.21
N GLN A 92 0.96 -22.05 15.10
CA GLN A 92 -0.37 -22.67 14.98
C GLN A 92 -0.32 -24.15 14.60
N GLY A 93 0.88 -24.74 14.46
CA GLY A 93 1.05 -26.16 14.13
C GLY A 93 1.20 -26.47 12.65
N ALA A 94 1.40 -25.47 11.78
CA ALA A 94 1.67 -25.72 10.37
C ALA A 94 2.94 -26.56 10.19
N THR A 95 2.80 -27.69 9.50
CA THR A 95 3.92 -28.54 9.06
C THR A 95 4.15 -28.44 7.56
N GLN A 96 3.22 -27.82 6.83
CA GLN A 96 3.23 -27.62 5.39
C GLN A 96 2.85 -26.17 5.08
N ILE A 97 3.39 -25.62 3.99
CA ILE A 97 3.10 -24.25 3.55
C ILE A 97 2.73 -24.24 2.08
N ALA A 98 1.58 -23.66 1.75
CA ALA A 98 1.22 -23.22 0.40
C ALA A 98 1.60 -21.74 0.25
N LEU A 99 2.55 -21.46 -0.63
CA LEU A 99 2.96 -20.10 -0.96
C LEU A 99 2.34 -19.69 -2.30
N ASP A 100 1.43 -18.72 -2.26
CA ASP A 100 0.76 -18.19 -3.44
C ASP A 100 1.47 -16.94 -3.95
N LEU A 101 2.05 -17.07 -5.15
CA LEU A 101 2.74 -16.01 -5.88
C LEU A 101 1.99 -15.61 -7.17
N ARG A 102 0.75 -16.07 -7.35
CA ARG A 102 -0.05 -15.70 -8.52
C ARG A 102 -0.36 -14.19 -8.49
N ASP A 103 -0.46 -13.61 -9.67
CA ASP A 103 -0.73 -12.18 -9.89
C ASP A 103 0.33 -11.24 -9.26
N ASN A 104 1.47 -11.79 -8.83
CA ASN A 104 2.62 -11.02 -8.41
C ASN A 104 3.35 -10.50 -9.64
N LEU A 105 3.03 -9.26 -10.02
CA LEU A 105 3.78 -8.51 -11.02
C LEU A 105 5.20 -8.30 -10.47
N ALA A 106 6.15 -9.12 -10.92
CA ALA A 106 7.55 -8.97 -10.59
C ALA A 106 8.02 -7.57 -11.03
N GLY A 107 8.28 -6.71 -10.05
CA GLY A 107 9.05 -5.49 -10.26
C GLY A 107 10.52 -5.86 -10.33
N GLY A 108 11.11 -5.78 -11.52
CA GLY A 108 12.55 -5.61 -11.65
C GLY A 108 13.01 -4.28 -11.06
#